data_AF-R7HAG1-F1
#
_entry.id   AF-R7HAG1-F1
#
_cell.length_a   1.000
_cell.length_b   1.000
_cell.length_c   1.000
_cell.angle_alpha   90.00
_cell.angle_beta   90.00
_cell.angle_gamma   90.00
#
_symmetry.space_group_name_H-M   'P 1'
#
loop_
_entity.id
_entity.type
_entity.pdbx_description
1 polymer ?
#
loop_
_entity_poly.entity_id
_entity_poly.type
_entity_poly.pdbx_seq_one_letter_code
_entity_poly.pdbx_strand_id
1 'polypeptide(L)'
;MENNIKNQLEESRKDGTLKETLQGMGFNRLQSVEIAKGLNNEVDITKYADKKYDAAQMKSIRLALEEGMDITPFADNRYNYMQMEEIKAVIREHMDLDAVCNPAYDYSVMKEIRLSERMNYDITKYAKRGFSGNVLRQIRKAREKEIDLSFFVNEGFDEYQLREIRLGIEHCVDITKYLLHEYTGDQMKQLRLGLQAGLDVSWYSMVGFSSAQMEQVRLGLEAGIDVSGYADPFIDALEMEDMRLKLEGKSEGGGLDELQSQEVLLGLESGVNVNLYADAAYDFKQMEQIRLGLEHGIDVTKLLNPLIPSDVMMNMRLESEALKK
;
A
#
# COMPACT_ATOMS: atom_id res chain seq x y z
N MET A 1 -50.00 1.68 -18.85
CA MET A 1 -49.17 0.49 -18.52
C MET A 1 -48.53 0.60 -17.15
N GLU A 2 -48.08 1.77 -16.70
CA GLU A 2 -47.40 2.00 -15.39
C GLU A 2 -48.22 1.58 -14.15
N ASN A 3 -49.52 1.88 -14.10
CA ASN A 3 -50.41 1.44 -13.01
C ASN A 3 -50.60 -0.08 -12.92
N ASN A 4 -50.27 -0.85 -13.96
CA ASN A 4 -50.52 -2.28 -13.99
C ASN A 4 -49.45 -3.07 -13.22
N ILE A 5 -48.17 -2.66 -13.30
CA ILE A 5 -47.06 -3.35 -12.64
C ILE A 5 -47.15 -3.18 -11.13
N LYS A 6 -47.42 -1.96 -10.64
CA LYS A 6 -47.58 -1.69 -9.21
C LYS A 6 -48.72 -2.51 -8.62
N ASN A 7 -49.90 -2.47 -9.26
CA ASN A 7 -51.06 -3.22 -8.79
C ASN A 7 -50.82 -4.74 -8.81
N GLN A 8 -50.21 -5.27 -9.88
CA GLN A 8 -49.88 -6.69 -10.00
C GLN A 8 -48.89 -7.15 -8.92
N LEU A 9 -47.90 -6.32 -8.56
CA LEU A 9 -46.94 -6.62 -7.50
C LEU A 9 -47.56 -6.50 -6.10
N GLU A 10 -48.48 -5.54 -5.88
CA GLU A 10 -49.23 -5.42 -4.63
C GLU A 10 -50.20 -6.57 -4.40
N GLU A 11 -50.88 -7.05 -5.45
CA GLU A 11 -51.72 -8.25 -5.42
C GLU A 11 -50.88 -9.51 -5.14
N SER A 12 -49.78 -9.70 -5.88
CA SER A 12 -48.85 -10.82 -5.65
C SER A 12 -48.24 -10.82 -4.24
N ARG A 13 -48.10 -9.63 -3.62
CA ARG A 13 -47.68 -9.50 -2.22
C ARG A 13 -48.74 -10.03 -1.26
N LYS A 14 -50.02 -9.70 -1.49
CA LYS A 14 -51.14 -10.18 -0.65
C LYS A 14 -51.32 -11.69 -0.78
N ASP A 15 -51.07 -12.23 -1.95
CA ASP A 15 -51.26 -13.66 -2.26
C ASP A 15 -50.03 -14.54 -1.95
N GLY A 16 -48.93 -13.94 -1.46
CA GLY A 16 -47.70 -14.65 -1.11
C GLY A 16 -46.84 -15.13 -2.30
N THR A 17 -47.27 -14.85 -3.54
CA THR A 17 -46.65 -15.29 -4.79
C THR A 17 -45.63 -14.29 -5.36
N LEU A 18 -45.35 -13.19 -4.64
CA LEU A 18 -44.46 -12.10 -5.08
C LEU A 18 -43.11 -12.56 -5.67
N LYS A 19 -42.49 -13.59 -5.07
CA LYS A 19 -41.21 -14.12 -5.56
C LYS A 19 -41.35 -14.75 -6.96
N GLU A 20 -42.41 -15.51 -7.18
CA GLU A 20 -42.71 -16.19 -8.44
C GLU A 20 -43.09 -15.18 -9.52
N THR A 21 -43.88 -14.16 -9.16
CA THR A 21 -44.24 -13.06 -10.06
C THR A 21 -43.00 -12.28 -10.50
N LEU A 22 -42.11 -11.92 -9.57
CA LEU A 22 -40.87 -11.19 -9.89
C LEU A 22 -39.90 -12.05 -10.73
N GLN A 23 -39.83 -13.34 -10.46
CA GLN A 23 -39.03 -14.28 -11.26
C GLN A 23 -39.62 -14.44 -12.67
N GLY A 24 -40.94 -14.56 -12.81
CA GLY A 24 -41.65 -14.59 -14.09
C GLY A 24 -41.50 -13.28 -14.88
N MET A 25 -41.40 -12.15 -14.18
CA MET A 25 -41.05 -10.87 -14.78
C MET A 25 -39.57 -10.79 -15.18
N GLY A 26 -38.71 -11.73 -14.76
CA GLY A 26 -37.30 -11.81 -15.15
C GLY A 26 -36.35 -10.96 -14.31
N PHE A 27 -36.73 -10.61 -13.07
CA PHE A 27 -35.82 -10.00 -12.10
C PHE A 27 -34.93 -11.05 -11.44
N ASN A 28 -33.68 -10.69 -11.18
CA ASN A 28 -32.78 -11.55 -10.42
C ASN A 28 -33.16 -11.55 -8.93
N ARG A 29 -32.66 -12.54 -8.17
CA ARG A 29 -32.99 -12.70 -6.75
C ARG A 29 -32.71 -11.44 -5.91
N LEU A 30 -31.64 -10.70 -6.22
CA LEU A 30 -31.23 -9.52 -5.45
C LEU A 30 -32.11 -8.30 -5.79
N GLN A 31 -32.45 -8.09 -7.07
CA GLN A 31 -33.42 -7.09 -7.52
C GLN A 31 -34.78 -7.33 -6.88
N SER A 32 -35.24 -8.58 -6.85
CA SER A 32 -36.52 -8.95 -6.23
C SER A 32 -36.57 -8.63 -4.72
N VAL A 33 -35.44 -8.77 -4.02
CA VAL A 33 -35.34 -8.39 -2.60
C VAL A 33 -35.48 -6.88 -2.43
N GLU A 34 -34.86 -6.07 -3.29
CA GLU A 34 -34.97 -4.60 -3.19
C GLU A 34 -36.35 -4.09 -3.60
N ILE A 35 -37.04 -4.72 -4.56
CA ILE A 35 -38.44 -4.40 -4.88
C ILE A 35 -39.36 -4.76 -3.70
N ALA A 36 -39.18 -5.94 -3.10
CA ALA A 36 -39.97 -6.36 -1.94
C ALA A 36 -39.77 -5.43 -0.73
N LYS A 37 -38.55 -4.98 -0.47
CA LYS A 37 -38.27 -3.98 0.58
C LYS A 37 -38.96 -2.66 0.30
N GLY A 38 -38.94 -2.18 -0.94
CA GLY A 38 -39.61 -0.92 -1.27
C GLY A 38 -41.12 -0.98 -1.07
N LEU A 39 -41.75 -2.10 -1.43
CA LEU A 39 -43.17 -2.33 -1.14
C LEU A 39 -43.48 -2.32 0.36
N ASN A 40 -42.60 -2.88 1.19
CA ASN A 40 -42.76 -2.91 2.64
C ASN A 40 -42.60 -1.53 3.28
N ASN A 41 -41.72 -0.70 2.71
CA ASN A 41 -41.47 0.67 3.17
C ASN A 41 -42.36 1.71 2.47
N GLU A 42 -43.38 1.25 1.74
CA GLU A 42 -44.38 2.08 1.04
C GLU A 42 -43.80 3.13 0.06
N VAL A 43 -42.60 2.88 -0.47
CA VAL A 43 -41.98 3.75 -1.48
C VAL A 43 -42.47 3.41 -2.89
N ASP A 44 -42.41 4.39 -3.79
CA ASP A 44 -42.82 4.21 -5.18
C ASP A 44 -41.83 3.35 -5.97
N ILE A 45 -42.06 2.03 -5.96
CA ILE A 45 -41.24 1.04 -6.66
C ILE A 45 -41.21 1.23 -8.18
N THR A 46 -42.19 1.91 -8.77
CA THR A 46 -42.25 2.10 -10.24
C THR A 46 -41.06 2.91 -10.76
N LYS A 47 -40.43 3.70 -9.89
CA LYS A 47 -39.28 4.54 -10.23
C LYS A 47 -37.98 3.76 -10.45
N TYR A 48 -37.86 2.56 -9.85
CA TYR A 48 -36.60 1.80 -9.88
C TYR A 48 -36.77 0.31 -10.19
N ALA A 49 -37.99 -0.22 -10.20
CA ALA A 49 -38.28 -1.62 -10.57
C ALA A 49 -38.15 -1.84 -12.08
N ASP A 50 -36.95 -1.62 -12.62
CA ASP A 50 -36.58 -1.78 -14.02
C ASP A 50 -35.32 -2.65 -14.11
N LYS A 51 -35.33 -3.62 -15.03
CA LYS A 51 -34.21 -4.56 -15.26
C LYS A 51 -32.92 -3.87 -15.65
N LYS A 52 -32.99 -2.64 -16.17
CA LYS A 52 -31.82 -1.83 -16.52
C LYS A 52 -30.95 -1.48 -15.31
N TYR A 53 -31.52 -1.51 -14.10
CA TYR A 53 -30.79 -1.27 -12.87
C TYR A 53 -30.32 -2.56 -12.24
N ASP A 54 -29.06 -2.62 -11.79
CA ASP A 54 -28.60 -3.68 -10.92
C ASP A 54 -29.20 -3.57 -9.51
N ALA A 55 -29.00 -4.59 -8.68
CA ALA A 55 -29.56 -4.59 -7.32
C ALA A 55 -28.96 -3.51 -6.41
N ALA A 56 -27.72 -3.07 -6.66
CA ALA A 56 -27.08 -2.01 -5.87
C ALA A 56 -27.65 -0.63 -6.24
N GLN A 57 -27.85 -0.36 -7.53
CA GLN A 57 -28.55 0.82 -8.04
C GLN A 57 -29.99 0.87 -7.50
N MET A 58 -30.74 -0.25 -7.56
CA MET A 58 -32.09 -0.34 -6.97
C MET A 58 -32.09 -0.06 -5.47
N LYS A 59 -31.12 -0.62 -4.74
CA LYS A 59 -30.94 -0.34 -3.31
C LYS A 59 -30.69 1.15 -3.05
N SER A 60 -29.84 1.79 -3.85
CA SER A 60 -29.48 3.20 -3.67
C SER A 60 -30.68 4.11 -3.93
N ILE A 61 -31.45 3.87 -4.99
CA ILE A 61 -32.67 4.61 -5.33
C ILE A 61 -33.76 4.37 -4.28
N ARG A 62 -33.97 3.11 -3.85
CA ARG A 62 -34.93 2.79 -2.79
C ARG A 62 -34.63 3.55 -1.50
N LEU A 63 -33.39 3.51 -1.02
CA LEU A 63 -32.99 4.22 0.22
C LEU A 63 -33.19 5.74 0.09
N ALA A 64 -32.92 6.31 -1.08
CA ALA A 64 -33.16 7.73 -1.32
C ALA A 64 -34.65 8.09 -1.30
N LEU A 65 -35.51 7.26 -1.87
CA LEU A 65 -36.97 7.42 -1.78
C LEU A 65 -37.47 7.31 -0.34
N GLU A 66 -36.90 6.40 0.46
CA GLU A 66 -37.20 6.25 1.89
C GLU A 66 -36.82 7.50 2.70
N GLU A 67 -35.73 8.17 2.32
CA GLU A 67 -35.31 9.46 2.88
C GLU A 67 -36.11 10.65 2.33
N GLY A 68 -37.03 10.45 1.37
CA GLY A 68 -37.79 11.52 0.71
C GLY A 68 -36.94 12.39 -0.23
N MET A 69 -35.81 11.89 -0.69
CA MET A 69 -34.88 12.59 -1.58
C MET A 69 -35.36 12.57 -3.04
N ASP A 70 -35.10 13.65 -3.79
CA ASP A 70 -35.30 13.64 -5.24
C ASP A 70 -34.29 12.71 -5.91
N ILE A 71 -34.80 11.69 -6.58
CA ILE A 71 -34.01 10.66 -7.27
C ILE A 71 -33.70 11.02 -8.72
N THR A 72 -34.36 12.04 -9.28
CA THR A 72 -34.22 12.45 -10.68
C THR A 72 -32.76 12.66 -11.12
N PRO A 73 -31.88 13.26 -10.29
CA PRO A 73 -30.49 13.53 -10.70
C PRO A 73 -29.63 12.28 -10.91
N PHE A 74 -29.93 11.17 -10.24
CA PHE A 74 -29.06 9.99 -10.23
C PHE A 74 -29.76 8.67 -10.58
N ALA A 75 -31.09 8.63 -10.74
CA ALA A 75 -31.84 7.46 -11.17
C ALA A 75 -31.62 7.14 -12.67
N ASP A 76 -30.36 6.96 -13.05
CA ASP A 76 -29.90 6.65 -14.39
C ASP A 76 -29.02 5.40 -14.34
N ASN A 77 -29.21 4.46 -15.27
CA ASN A 77 -28.46 3.22 -15.31
C ASN A 77 -26.99 3.41 -15.71
N ARG A 78 -26.64 4.59 -16.24
CA ARG A 78 -25.26 4.99 -16.56
C ARG A 78 -24.42 5.26 -15.31
N TYR A 79 -25.05 5.55 -14.17
CA TYR A 79 -24.35 5.73 -12.91
C TYR A 79 -24.25 4.42 -12.14
N ASN A 80 -23.06 4.02 -11.72
CA ASN A 80 -22.87 2.95 -10.77
C ASN A 80 -23.30 3.36 -9.35
N TYR A 81 -23.41 2.38 -8.46
CA TYR A 81 -23.78 2.59 -7.06
C TYR A 81 -22.94 3.67 -6.36
N MET A 82 -21.60 3.69 -6.56
CA MET A 82 -20.71 4.65 -5.92
C MET A 82 -20.94 6.09 -6.42
N GLN A 83 -21.20 6.28 -7.72
CA GLN A 83 -21.55 7.57 -8.29
C GLN A 83 -22.91 8.06 -7.74
N MET A 84 -23.90 7.17 -7.60
CA MET A 84 -25.19 7.51 -6.99
C MET A 84 -25.03 7.96 -5.53
N GLU A 85 -24.19 7.28 -4.73
CA GLU A 85 -23.92 7.71 -3.35
C GLU A 85 -23.29 9.11 -3.27
N GLU A 86 -22.39 9.45 -4.19
CA GLU A 86 -21.81 10.80 -4.26
C GLU A 86 -22.87 11.85 -4.64
N ILE A 87 -23.73 11.59 -5.63
CA ILE A 87 -24.82 12.52 -5.98
C ILE A 87 -25.77 12.71 -4.80
N LYS A 88 -26.13 11.64 -4.10
CA LYS A 88 -26.95 11.75 -2.88
C LYS A 88 -26.27 12.60 -1.81
N ALA A 89 -24.95 12.53 -1.68
CA ALA A 89 -24.21 13.40 -0.76
C ALA A 89 -24.29 14.87 -1.19
N VAL A 90 -24.15 15.18 -2.49
CA VAL A 90 -24.33 16.55 -3.04
C VAL A 90 -25.73 17.08 -2.71
N ILE A 91 -26.78 16.27 -2.91
CA ILE A 91 -28.17 16.65 -2.61
C ILE A 91 -28.36 16.95 -1.11
N ARG A 92 -27.81 16.12 -0.22
CA ARG A 92 -27.89 16.32 1.24
C ARG A 92 -27.16 17.58 1.70
N GLU A 93 -26.11 17.97 0.98
CA GLU A 93 -25.33 19.17 1.27
C GLU A 93 -25.91 20.43 0.61
N HIS A 94 -27.02 20.31 -0.14
CA HIS A 94 -27.65 21.38 -0.91
C HIS A 94 -26.67 22.09 -1.87
N MET A 95 -25.74 21.32 -2.45
CA MET A 95 -24.72 21.78 -3.38
C MET A 95 -25.21 21.75 -4.83
N ASP A 96 -24.47 22.39 -5.73
CA ASP A 96 -24.81 22.39 -7.15
C ASP A 96 -24.58 21.00 -7.77
N LEU A 97 -25.60 20.51 -8.47
CA LEU A 97 -25.58 19.20 -9.11
C LEU A 97 -24.92 19.25 -10.48
N ASP A 98 -24.94 20.39 -11.16
CA ASP A 98 -24.52 20.49 -12.57
C ASP A 98 -23.03 20.19 -12.76
N ALA A 99 -22.21 20.54 -11.77
CA ALA A 99 -20.77 20.29 -11.78
C ALA A 99 -20.41 18.81 -11.53
N VAL A 100 -21.21 18.11 -10.72
CA VAL A 100 -20.91 16.75 -10.26
C VAL A 100 -21.61 15.67 -11.10
N CYS A 101 -22.84 15.92 -11.54
CA CYS A 101 -23.68 14.98 -12.27
C CYS A 101 -23.20 14.78 -13.72
N ASN A 102 -22.18 13.93 -13.88
CA ASN A 102 -21.74 13.47 -15.19
C ASN A 102 -21.47 11.96 -15.17
N PRO A 103 -22.22 11.14 -15.92
CA PRO A 103 -22.02 9.68 -15.94
C PRO A 103 -20.65 9.24 -16.43
N ALA A 104 -19.93 10.10 -17.16
CA ALA A 104 -18.57 9.83 -17.63
C ALA A 104 -17.49 10.02 -16.54
N TYR A 105 -17.82 10.67 -15.42
CA TYR A 105 -16.90 10.86 -14.31
C TYR A 105 -16.90 9.65 -13.38
N ASP A 106 -15.74 9.09 -13.08
CA ASP A 106 -15.64 8.09 -12.03
C ASP A 106 -16.04 8.67 -10.65
N TYR A 107 -16.44 7.81 -9.72
CA TYR A 107 -16.85 8.21 -8.37
C TYR A 107 -15.75 9.04 -7.67
N SER A 108 -14.47 8.73 -7.94
CA SER A 108 -13.34 9.47 -7.39
C SER A 108 -13.31 10.92 -7.87
N VAL A 109 -13.62 11.19 -9.14
CA VAL A 109 -13.70 12.53 -9.71
C VAL A 109 -14.88 13.30 -9.09
N MET A 110 -16.06 12.67 -9.05
CA MET A 110 -17.27 13.28 -8.46
C MET A 110 -17.05 13.66 -7.00
N LYS A 111 -16.42 12.77 -6.22
CA LYS A 111 -16.06 13.02 -4.83
C LYS A 111 -15.15 14.23 -4.67
N GLU A 112 -14.10 14.34 -5.48
CA GLU A 112 -13.15 15.45 -5.36
C GLU A 112 -13.77 16.79 -5.81
N ILE A 113 -14.64 16.80 -6.82
CA ILE A 113 -15.42 18.00 -7.20
C ILE A 113 -16.29 18.45 -6.02
N ARG A 114 -17.09 17.54 -5.45
CA ARG A 114 -17.91 17.83 -4.27
C ARG A 114 -17.08 18.38 -3.12
N LEU A 115 -15.95 17.75 -2.78
CA LEU A 115 -15.08 18.22 -1.70
C LEU A 115 -14.43 19.58 -1.99
N SER A 116 -14.13 19.88 -3.26
CA SER A 116 -13.54 21.16 -3.67
C SER A 116 -14.54 22.33 -3.64
N GLU A 117 -15.81 22.06 -3.92
CA GLU A 117 -16.86 23.07 -3.81
C GLU A 117 -17.10 23.51 -2.36
N ARG A 118 -16.92 22.63 -1.38
CA ARG A 118 -17.00 23.01 0.05
C ARG A 118 -15.98 24.07 0.46
N MET A 119 -14.87 24.16 -0.26
CA MET A 119 -13.84 25.19 -0.07
C MET A 119 -13.94 26.31 -1.12
N ASN A 120 -15.06 26.40 -1.83
CA ASN A 120 -15.33 27.37 -2.89
C ASN A 120 -14.21 27.39 -3.97
N TYR A 121 -13.75 26.20 -4.35
CA TYR A 121 -12.69 26.04 -5.34
C TYR A 121 -13.13 25.12 -6.47
N ASP A 122 -13.26 25.68 -7.67
CA ASP A 122 -13.69 24.95 -8.86
C ASP A 122 -12.53 24.19 -9.52
N ILE A 123 -12.59 22.86 -9.47
CA ILE A 123 -11.66 21.96 -10.18
C ILE A 123 -12.29 21.27 -11.40
N THR A 124 -13.54 21.61 -11.77
CA THR A 124 -14.24 21.00 -12.91
C THR A 124 -13.50 21.21 -14.23
N LYS A 125 -12.73 22.30 -14.36
CA LYS A 125 -11.84 22.53 -15.50
C LYS A 125 -10.81 21.41 -15.73
N TYR A 126 -10.34 20.77 -14.66
CA TYR A 126 -9.44 19.62 -14.74
C TYR A 126 -10.21 18.33 -15.02
N ALA A 127 -11.36 18.14 -14.37
CA ALA A 127 -12.23 16.99 -14.64
C ALA A 127 -12.67 16.92 -16.12
N LYS A 128 -13.05 18.06 -16.72
CA LYS A 128 -13.41 18.18 -18.14
C LYS A 128 -12.26 17.85 -19.10
N ARG A 129 -11.01 18.01 -18.64
CA ARG A 129 -9.80 17.61 -19.40
C ARG A 129 -9.46 16.12 -19.26
N GLY A 130 -10.22 15.37 -18.46
CA GLY A 130 -10.02 13.94 -18.26
C GLY A 130 -8.95 13.58 -17.22
N PHE A 131 -8.58 14.50 -16.33
CA PHE A 131 -7.67 14.16 -15.23
C PHE A 131 -8.33 13.20 -14.23
N SER A 132 -7.54 12.28 -13.68
CA SER A 132 -8.03 11.29 -12.72
C SER A 132 -8.42 11.91 -11.38
N GLY A 133 -9.30 11.24 -10.63
CA GLY A 133 -9.69 11.68 -9.29
C GLY A 133 -8.50 11.84 -8.33
N ASN A 134 -7.44 11.06 -8.50
CA ASN A 134 -6.24 11.18 -7.67
C ASN A 134 -5.43 12.46 -7.97
N VAL A 135 -5.36 12.89 -9.23
CA VAL A 135 -4.78 14.20 -9.60
C VAL A 135 -5.62 15.32 -9.00
N LEU A 136 -6.94 15.26 -9.17
CA LEU A 136 -7.88 16.22 -8.57
C LEU A 136 -7.72 16.32 -7.05
N ARG A 137 -7.53 15.18 -6.39
CA ARG A 137 -7.25 15.09 -4.95
C ARG A 137 -5.99 15.85 -4.56
N GLN A 138 -4.91 15.77 -5.34
CA GLN A 138 -3.69 16.54 -5.05
C GLN A 138 -3.92 18.04 -5.25
N ILE A 139 -4.62 18.44 -6.31
CA ILE A 139 -4.96 19.86 -6.56
C ILE A 139 -5.79 20.41 -5.40
N ARG A 140 -6.82 19.69 -4.95
CA ARG A 140 -7.65 20.09 -3.80
C ARG A 140 -6.83 20.21 -2.52
N LYS A 141 -6.03 19.18 -2.18
CA LYS A 141 -5.17 19.20 -0.99
C LYS A 141 -4.11 20.30 -1.03
N ALA A 142 -3.60 20.64 -2.22
CA ALA A 142 -2.68 21.75 -2.37
C ALA A 142 -3.38 23.08 -2.08
N ARG A 143 -4.62 23.24 -2.58
CA ARG A 143 -5.41 24.44 -2.35
C ARG A 143 -5.74 24.67 -0.88
N GLU A 144 -5.96 23.62 -0.09
CA GLU A 144 -6.13 23.71 1.39
C GLU A 144 -4.94 24.38 2.09
N LYS A 145 -3.76 24.36 1.46
CA LYS A 145 -2.52 24.98 1.94
C LYS A 145 -2.13 26.21 1.12
N GLU A 146 -3.05 26.73 0.30
CA GLU A 146 -2.81 27.85 -0.62
C GLU A 146 -1.70 27.61 -1.66
N ILE A 147 -1.39 26.33 -1.94
CA ILE A 147 -0.41 25.92 -2.94
C ILE A 147 -1.09 25.77 -4.30
N ASP A 148 -0.50 26.36 -5.35
CA ASP A 148 -0.94 26.16 -6.72
C ASP A 148 -0.12 25.09 -7.44
N LEU A 149 -0.77 24.00 -7.85
CA LEU A 149 -0.17 22.93 -8.64
C LEU A 149 -0.50 23.01 -10.14
N SER A 150 -1.20 24.06 -10.58
CA SER A 150 -1.72 24.17 -11.94
C SER A 150 -0.64 24.01 -13.01
N PHE A 151 0.55 24.58 -12.78
CA PHE A 151 1.72 24.44 -13.66
C PHE A 151 2.13 22.97 -13.80
N PHE A 152 2.41 22.27 -12.70
CA PHE A 152 2.87 20.88 -12.72
C PHE A 152 1.82 19.91 -13.32
N VAL A 153 0.54 20.16 -13.08
CA VAL A 153 -0.53 19.38 -13.70
C VAL A 153 -0.54 19.54 -15.23
N ASN A 154 -0.28 20.76 -15.72
CA ASN A 154 -0.20 21.04 -17.15
C ASN A 154 1.06 20.44 -17.81
N GLU A 155 2.18 20.41 -17.07
CA GLU A 155 3.43 19.78 -17.50
C GLU A 155 3.38 18.24 -17.51
N GLY A 156 2.26 17.65 -17.08
CA GLY A 156 2.03 16.21 -17.17
C GLY A 156 2.61 15.37 -16.04
N PHE A 157 2.90 15.98 -14.88
CA PHE A 157 3.30 15.22 -13.68
C PHE A 157 2.15 14.33 -13.20
N ASP A 158 2.47 13.10 -12.81
CA ASP A 158 1.50 12.11 -12.33
C ASP A 158 1.03 12.38 -10.88
N GLU A 159 0.07 11.59 -10.39
CA GLU A 159 -0.51 11.77 -9.05
C GLU A 159 0.50 11.60 -7.89
N TYR A 160 1.52 10.77 -8.07
CA TYR A 160 2.53 10.47 -7.07
C TYR A 160 3.59 11.56 -7.08
N GLN A 161 4.02 12.01 -8.26
CA GLN A 161 4.93 13.15 -8.41
C GLN A 161 4.28 14.44 -7.87
N LEU A 162 3.03 14.73 -8.24
CA LEU A 162 2.28 15.88 -7.72
C LEU A 162 2.13 15.84 -6.19
N ARG A 163 2.00 14.64 -5.60
CA ARG A 163 1.98 14.47 -4.13
C ARG A 163 3.30 14.91 -3.50
N GLU A 164 4.43 14.50 -4.06
CA GLU A 164 5.75 14.86 -3.51
C GLU A 164 6.13 16.32 -3.78
N ILE A 165 5.69 16.91 -4.90
CA ILE A 165 5.81 18.36 -5.16
C ILE A 165 4.99 19.13 -4.12
N ARG A 166 3.72 18.74 -3.91
CA ARG A 166 2.84 19.36 -2.89
C ARG A 166 3.47 19.31 -1.51
N LEU A 167 3.93 18.13 -1.09
CA LEU A 167 4.57 17.93 0.23
C LEU A 167 5.90 18.70 0.34
N GLY A 168 6.67 18.79 -0.74
CA GLY A 168 7.89 19.59 -0.78
C GLY A 168 7.63 21.06 -0.50
N ILE A 169 6.66 21.65 -1.22
CA ILE A 169 6.25 23.05 -1.02
C ILE A 169 5.68 23.24 0.39
N GLU A 170 4.85 22.30 0.88
CA GLU A 170 4.26 22.33 2.22
C GLU A 170 5.31 22.32 3.34
N HIS A 171 6.44 21.65 3.13
CA HIS A 171 7.56 21.58 4.08
C HIS A 171 8.70 22.57 3.80
N CYS A 172 8.50 23.55 2.89
CA CYS A 172 9.52 24.53 2.50
C CYS A 172 10.83 23.92 2.00
N VAL A 173 10.75 22.77 1.33
CA VAL A 173 11.88 22.08 0.70
C VAL A 173 12.12 22.64 -0.71
N ASP A 174 13.38 22.73 -1.12
CA ASP A 174 13.75 23.13 -2.49
C ASP A 174 13.35 22.04 -3.50
N ILE A 175 12.16 22.17 -4.06
CA ILE A 175 11.60 21.24 -5.06
C ILE A 175 12.41 21.18 -6.36
N THR A 176 13.20 22.22 -6.68
CA THR A 176 13.95 22.29 -7.95
C THR A 176 15.00 21.19 -8.05
N LYS A 177 15.43 20.63 -6.91
CA LYS A 177 16.39 19.54 -6.82
C LYS A 177 15.86 18.20 -7.30
N TYR A 178 14.55 18.03 -7.36
CA TYR A 178 13.93 16.75 -7.71
C TYR A 178 12.74 16.87 -8.67
N LEU A 179 12.62 18.01 -9.37
CA LEU A 179 11.57 18.27 -10.35
C LEU A 179 11.97 17.75 -11.75
N LEU A 180 12.20 16.44 -11.86
CA LEU A 180 12.57 15.76 -13.10
C LEU A 180 11.50 14.71 -13.44
N HIS A 181 11.04 14.70 -14.70
CA HIS A 181 10.01 13.76 -15.17
C HIS A 181 10.50 12.31 -15.15
N GLU A 182 11.81 12.10 -15.21
CA GLU A 182 12.46 10.79 -15.14
C GLU A 182 12.35 10.14 -13.76
N TYR A 183 12.12 10.93 -12.70
CA TYR A 183 11.91 10.35 -11.38
C TYR A 183 10.49 9.84 -11.20
N THR A 184 10.38 8.63 -10.67
CA THR A 184 9.12 8.13 -10.12
C THR A 184 8.74 8.88 -8.84
N GLY A 185 7.46 8.86 -8.48
CA GLY A 185 7.02 9.46 -7.22
C GLY A 185 7.72 8.90 -5.98
N ASP A 186 8.18 7.64 -6.01
CA ASP A 186 8.93 7.06 -4.89
C ASP A 186 10.38 7.56 -4.83
N GLN A 187 11.03 7.81 -5.97
CA GLN A 187 12.34 8.46 -6.00
C GLN A 187 12.23 9.92 -5.52
N MET A 188 11.22 10.67 -5.99
CA MET A 188 10.95 12.03 -5.50
C MET A 188 10.68 12.05 -3.99
N LYS A 189 10.02 11.02 -3.45
CA LYS A 189 9.81 10.88 -2.00
C LYS A 189 11.13 10.78 -1.24
N GLN A 190 12.08 9.96 -1.69
CA GLN A 190 13.38 9.82 -1.02
C GLN A 190 14.22 11.11 -1.10
N LEU A 191 14.16 11.82 -2.23
CA LEU A 191 14.81 13.14 -2.37
C LEU A 191 14.18 14.17 -1.45
N ARG A 192 12.84 14.25 -1.43
CA ARG A 192 12.09 15.15 -0.54
C ARG A 192 12.43 14.88 0.93
N LEU A 193 12.45 13.61 1.36
CA LEU A 193 12.78 13.24 2.74
C LEU A 193 14.21 13.61 3.11
N GLY A 194 15.18 13.33 2.23
CA GLY A 194 16.57 13.73 2.47
C GLY A 194 16.77 15.23 2.59
N LEU A 195 16.18 16.00 1.67
CA LEU A 195 16.22 17.47 1.74
C LEU A 195 15.51 18.00 2.99
N GLN A 196 14.38 17.40 3.39
CA GLN A 196 13.67 17.76 4.61
C GLN A 196 14.50 17.48 5.88
N ALA A 197 15.33 16.43 5.85
CA ALA A 197 16.30 16.12 6.90
C ALA A 197 17.60 16.95 6.81
N GLY A 198 17.74 17.82 5.81
CA GLY A 198 18.94 18.65 5.61
C GLY A 198 20.14 17.89 5.05
N LEU A 199 19.91 16.72 4.43
CA LEU A 199 20.95 15.88 3.86
C LEU A 199 21.35 16.36 2.45
N ASP A 200 22.59 16.04 2.07
CA ASP A 200 23.05 16.23 0.70
C ASP A 200 22.53 15.10 -0.20
N VAL A 201 21.50 15.41 -0.99
CA VAL A 201 20.90 14.43 -1.90
C VAL A 201 21.73 14.14 -3.15
N SER A 202 22.81 14.89 -3.41
CA SER A 202 23.63 14.69 -4.61
C SER A 202 24.27 13.31 -4.68
N TRP A 203 24.46 12.65 -3.53
CA TRP A 203 24.95 11.28 -3.42
C TRP A 203 24.05 10.23 -4.09
N TYR A 204 22.75 10.47 -4.14
CA TYR A 204 21.79 9.47 -4.61
C TYR A 204 20.71 10.04 -5.53
N SER A 205 20.80 11.30 -5.94
CA SER A 205 19.92 11.91 -6.95
C SER A 205 20.29 11.54 -8.38
N MET A 206 21.29 10.69 -8.63
CA MET A 206 21.66 10.34 -10.00
C MET A 206 20.58 9.47 -10.66
N VAL A 207 20.23 9.78 -11.91
CA VAL A 207 19.36 8.93 -12.73
C VAL A 207 20.06 7.57 -12.90
N GLY A 208 19.46 6.53 -12.33
CA GLY A 208 20.05 5.18 -12.27
C GLY A 208 19.79 4.48 -10.94
N PHE A 209 19.71 5.23 -9.85
CA PHE A 209 19.30 4.67 -8.56
C PHE A 209 17.80 4.33 -8.56
N SER A 210 17.45 3.12 -8.11
CA SER A 210 16.10 2.76 -7.72
C SER A 210 15.70 3.47 -6.41
N SER A 211 14.39 3.62 -6.17
CA SER A 211 13.88 4.21 -4.92
C SER A 211 14.36 3.47 -3.67
N ALA A 212 14.55 2.15 -3.76
CA ALA A 212 15.09 1.33 -2.67
C ALA A 212 16.58 1.63 -2.40
N GLN A 213 17.42 1.75 -3.44
CA GLN A 213 18.82 2.15 -3.26
C GLN A 213 18.92 3.57 -2.67
N MET A 214 18.11 4.52 -3.17
CA MET A 214 18.05 5.88 -2.62
C MET A 214 17.66 5.90 -1.14
N GLU A 215 16.77 5.01 -0.73
CA GLU A 215 16.38 4.85 0.68
C GLU A 215 17.57 4.40 1.54
N GLN A 216 18.36 3.42 1.10
CA GLN A 216 19.52 2.94 1.85
C GLN A 216 20.60 4.03 2.01
N VAL A 217 20.87 4.78 0.95
CA VAL A 217 21.82 5.91 1.00
C VAL A 217 21.28 7.01 1.92
N ARG A 218 19.98 7.37 1.80
CA ARG A 218 19.33 8.33 2.71
C ARG A 218 19.46 7.91 4.16
N LEU A 219 19.12 6.66 4.49
CA LEU A 219 19.18 6.13 5.86
C LEU A 219 20.61 6.14 6.42
N GLY A 220 21.62 5.82 5.62
CA GLY A 220 23.02 5.93 6.03
C GLY A 220 23.43 7.38 6.33
N LEU A 221 23.02 8.33 5.48
CA LEU A 221 23.26 9.76 5.71
C LEU A 221 22.53 10.27 6.96
N GLU A 222 21.29 9.82 7.21
CA GLU A 222 20.53 10.15 8.44
C GLU A 222 21.22 9.59 9.69
N ALA A 223 21.84 8.42 9.60
CA ALA A 223 22.63 7.81 10.67
C ALA A 223 24.04 8.40 10.85
N GLY A 224 24.47 9.31 9.95
CA GLY A 224 25.80 9.90 9.97
C GLY A 224 26.92 8.94 9.51
N ILE A 225 26.57 7.90 8.76
CA ILE A 225 27.51 6.95 8.16
C ILE A 225 28.10 7.54 6.87
N ASP A 226 29.37 7.25 6.60
CA ASP A 226 29.98 7.53 5.32
C ASP A 226 29.41 6.60 4.24
N VAL A 227 28.59 7.16 3.35
CA VAL A 227 27.94 6.43 2.25
C VAL A 227 28.81 6.30 1.01
N SER A 228 29.97 6.97 0.95
CA SER A 228 30.82 6.97 -0.26
C SER A 228 31.28 5.57 -0.69
N GLY A 229 31.36 4.63 0.26
CA GLY A 229 31.74 3.25 -0.01
C GLY A 229 30.67 2.39 -0.67
N TYR A 230 29.39 2.78 -0.61
CA TYR A 230 28.29 1.96 -1.13
C TYR A 230 27.23 2.73 -1.94
N ALA A 231 27.29 4.06 -1.99
CA ALA A 231 26.40 4.90 -2.80
C ALA A 231 26.74 4.80 -4.30
N ASP A 232 26.57 3.60 -4.87
CA ASP A 232 26.83 3.28 -6.27
C ASP A 232 25.56 2.70 -6.92
N PRO A 233 25.06 3.25 -8.04
CA PRO A 233 23.90 2.70 -8.75
C PRO A 233 23.99 1.21 -9.12
N PHE A 234 25.21 0.66 -9.23
CA PHE A 234 25.44 -0.74 -9.59
C PHE A 234 25.33 -1.73 -8.43
N ILE A 235 25.33 -1.23 -7.19
CA ILE A 235 25.15 -2.03 -5.98
C ILE A 235 23.66 -2.09 -5.67
N ASP A 236 23.07 -3.28 -5.56
CA ASP A 236 21.63 -3.38 -5.32
C ASP A 236 21.24 -2.94 -3.90
N ALA A 237 19.94 -2.70 -3.69
CA ALA A 237 19.44 -2.16 -2.43
C ALA A 237 19.67 -3.11 -1.24
N LEU A 238 19.72 -4.43 -1.44
CA LEU A 238 19.95 -5.39 -0.38
C LEU A 238 21.43 -5.38 0.05
N GLU A 239 22.34 -5.33 -0.92
CA GLU A 239 23.77 -5.18 -0.64
C GLU A 239 24.09 -3.85 0.07
N MET A 240 23.43 -2.75 -0.34
CA MET A 240 23.53 -1.46 0.35
C MET A 240 23.03 -1.52 1.79
N GLU A 241 21.93 -2.24 2.03
CA GLU A 241 21.39 -2.45 3.37
C GLU A 241 22.40 -3.19 4.26
N ASP A 242 22.96 -4.30 3.77
CA ASP A 242 23.96 -5.07 4.48
C ASP A 242 25.20 -4.22 4.82
N MET A 243 25.69 -3.42 3.86
CA MET A 243 26.81 -2.53 4.09
C MET A 243 26.49 -1.43 5.10
N ARG A 244 25.31 -0.82 5.01
CA ARG A 244 24.84 0.18 6.00
C ARG A 244 24.80 -0.45 7.40
N LEU A 245 24.16 -1.61 7.56
CA LEU A 245 24.02 -2.28 8.86
C LEU A 245 25.37 -2.66 9.48
N LYS A 246 26.32 -3.14 8.67
CA LYS A 246 27.70 -3.40 9.10
C LYS A 246 28.39 -2.14 9.62
N LEU A 247 28.23 -1.01 8.92
CA LEU A 247 28.80 0.29 9.33
C LEU A 247 28.09 0.88 10.55
N GLU A 248 26.80 0.63 10.72
CA GLU A 248 25.98 1.08 11.84
C GLU A 248 26.32 0.36 13.16
N GLY A 249 27.15 -0.68 13.12
CA GLY A 249 27.44 -1.54 14.28
C GLY A 249 26.23 -2.39 14.71
N LYS A 250 25.12 -2.32 13.97
CA LYS A 250 23.98 -3.24 14.07
C LYS A 250 24.30 -4.48 13.24
N SER A 251 25.31 -5.23 13.69
CA SER A 251 25.28 -6.65 13.44
C SER A 251 24.11 -7.20 14.24
N GLU A 252 22.93 -7.30 13.62
CA GLU A 252 22.17 -8.50 13.92
C GLU A 252 23.06 -9.67 13.52
N GLY A 253 23.21 -10.63 14.43
CA GLY A 253 24.17 -11.71 14.33
C GLY A 253 24.11 -12.34 12.95
N GLY A 254 25.27 -12.40 12.29
CA GLY A 254 25.40 -13.11 11.04
C GLY A 254 24.73 -14.47 11.20
N GLY A 255 23.76 -14.75 10.34
CA GLY A 255 23.31 -16.13 10.17
C GLY A 255 24.56 -16.98 9.96
N LEU A 256 24.55 -18.18 10.54
CA LEU A 256 25.60 -19.15 10.27
C LEU A 256 25.72 -19.29 8.74
N ASP A 257 26.94 -19.20 8.22
CA ASP A 257 27.20 -19.53 6.83
C ASP A 257 26.81 -21.00 6.55
N GLU A 258 26.77 -21.39 5.28
CA GLU A 258 26.33 -22.73 4.89
C GLU A 258 27.15 -23.85 5.56
N LEU A 259 28.45 -23.63 5.76
CA LEU A 259 29.36 -24.60 6.36
C LEU A 259 29.22 -24.65 7.89
N GLN A 260 29.08 -23.50 8.54
CA GLN A 260 28.76 -23.40 9.96
C GLN A 260 27.40 -24.06 10.26
N SER A 261 26.40 -23.84 9.39
CA SER A 261 25.08 -24.47 9.49
C SER A 261 25.15 -25.99 9.34
N GLN A 262 26.02 -26.49 8.44
CA GLN A 262 26.26 -27.92 8.27
C GLN A 262 26.87 -28.56 9.52
N GLU A 263 27.84 -27.92 10.17
CA GLU A 263 28.43 -28.45 11.40
C GLU A 263 27.42 -28.48 12.55
N VAL A 264 26.57 -27.46 12.66
CA VAL A 264 25.46 -27.46 13.64
C VAL A 264 24.47 -28.59 13.34
N LEU A 265 24.15 -28.85 12.07
CA LEU A 265 23.28 -29.96 11.69
C LEU A 265 23.89 -31.32 12.05
N LEU A 266 25.17 -31.54 11.75
CA LEU A 266 25.90 -32.76 12.11
C LEU A 266 25.94 -32.97 13.62
N GLY A 267 26.11 -31.90 14.39
CA GLY A 267 26.08 -31.97 15.85
C GLY A 267 24.71 -32.33 16.41
N LEU A 268 23.63 -31.84 15.80
CA LEU A 268 22.27 -32.24 16.16
C LEU A 268 22.01 -33.71 15.83
N GLU A 269 22.50 -34.21 14.69
CA GLU A 269 22.41 -35.61 14.29
C GLU A 269 23.18 -36.55 15.23
N SER A 270 24.36 -36.13 15.70
CA SER A 270 25.16 -36.89 16.66
C SER A 270 24.69 -36.74 18.12
N GLY A 271 23.70 -35.88 18.38
CA GLY A 271 23.09 -35.68 19.69
C GLY A 271 23.94 -34.88 20.67
N VAL A 272 24.90 -34.10 20.18
CA VAL A 272 25.76 -33.24 21.02
C VAL A 272 25.12 -31.86 21.26
N ASN A 273 25.57 -31.16 22.30
CA ASN A 273 25.02 -29.85 22.65
C ASN A 273 25.57 -28.75 21.73
N VAL A 274 24.85 -28.47 20.64
CA VAL A 274 25.25 -27.47 19.63
C VAL A 274 25.22 -26.03 20.12
N ASN A 275 24.48 -25.72 21.20
CA ASN A 275 24.41 -24.36 21.76
C ASN A 275 25.76 -23.86 22.29
N LEU A 276 26.75 -24.74 22.45
CA LEU A 276 28.09 -24.37 22.89
C LEU A 276 28.93 -23.72 21.77
N TYR A 277 28.62 -23.99 20.50
CA TYR A 277 29.45 -23.54 19.38
C TYR A 277 28.64 -23.01 18.18
N ALA A 278 27.31 -23.05 18.20
CA ALA A 278 26.44 -22.47 17.18
C ALA A 278 26.43 -20.92 17.25
N ASP A 279 27.59 -20.32 17.00
CA ASP A 279 27.85 -18.88 17.07
C ASP A 279 28.71 -18.49 15.86
N ALA A 280 28.27 -17.46 15.13
CA ALA A 280 28.95 -16.95 13.94
C ALA A 280 30.38 -16.44 14.21
N ALA A 281 30.76 -16.26 15.48
CA ALA A 281 32.13 -15.97 15.88
C ALA A 281 33.12 -17.11 15.57
N TYR A 282 32.67 -18.37 15.46
CA TYR A 282 33.52 -19.52 15.12
C TYR A 282 33.45 -19.83 13.63
N ASP A 283 34.59 -20.01 12.95
CA ASP A 283 34.61 -20.60 11.62
C ASP A 283 34.16 -22.08 11.64
N PHE A 284 33.77 -22.61 10.48
CA PHE A 284 33.28 -23.99 10.40
C PHE A 284 34.31 -25.04 10.86
N LYS A 285 35.62 -24.78 10.75
CA LYS A 285 36.66 -25.72 11.21
C LYS A 285 36.79 -25.71 12.73
N GLN A 286 36.64 -24.55 13.36
CA GLN A 286 36.58 -24.43 14.80
C GLN A 286 35.33 -25.16 15.34
N MET A 287 34.17 -24.96 14.69
CA MET A 287 32.94 -25.70 15.01
C MET A 287 33.13 -27.22 14.88
N GLU A 288 33.78 -27.68 13.81
CA GLU A 288 34.11 -29.09 13.59
C GLU A 288 34.94 -29.65 14.75
N GLN A 289 35.99 -28.96 15.20
CA GLN A 289 36.82 -29.47 16.31
C GLN A 289 36.06 -29.53 17.64
N ILE A 290 35.18 -28.55 17.91
CA ILE A 290 34.34 -28.56 19.11
C ILE A 290 33.32 -29.70 19.01
N ARG A 291 32.66 -29.89 17.85
CA ARG A 291 31.72 -30.99 17.61
C ARG A 291 32.38 -32.35 17.79
N LEU A 292 33.52 -32.59 17.14
CA LEU A 292 34.28 -33.84 17.27
C LEU A 292 34.70 -34.08 18.72
N GLY A 293 35.11 -33.05 19.45
CA GLY A 293 35.42 -33.18 20.88
C GLY A 293 34.21 -33.64 21.71
N LEU A 294 33.04 -33.05 21.46
CA LEU A 294 31.80 -33.45 22.12
C LEU A 294 31.39 -34.89 21.75
N GLU A 295 31.55 -35.31 20.50
CA GLU A 295 31.26 -36.68 20.03
C GLU A 295 32.17 -37.72 20.69
N HIS A 296 33.45 -37.38 20.90
CA HIS A 296 34.40 -38.22 21.65
C HIS A 296 34.24 -38.08 23.18
N GLY A 297 33.27 -37.25 23.62
CA GLY A 297 32.92 -37.00 25.01
C GLY A 297 34.03 -36.35 25.84
N ILE A 298 34.98 -35.64 25.20
CA ILE A 298 36.01 -34.88 25.93
C ILE A 298 35.44 -33.56 26.43
N ASP A 299 36.06 -33.00 27.46
CA ASP A 299 35.70 -31.66 27.96
C ASP A 299 36.20 -30.59 26.98
N VAL A 300 35.25 -29.96 26.27
CA VAL A 300 35.53 -28.94 25.26
C VAL A 300 35.64 -27.53 25.83
N THR A 301 35.53 -27.32 27.14
CA THR A 301 35.60 -25.97 27.75
C THR A 301 36.84 -25.18 27.36
N LYS A 302 37.98 -25.86 27.15
CA LYS A 302 39.23 -25.25 26.70
C LYS A 302 39.24 -24.85 25.21
N LEU A 303 38.29 -25.36 24.44
CA LEU A 303 38.11 -25.09 23.00
C LEU A 303 37.07 -23.98 22.75
N LEU A 304 36.28 -23.58 23.76
CA LEU A 304 35.24 -22.54 23.65
C LEU A 304 35.83 -21.13 23.66
N ASN A 305 36.72 -20.84 22.71
CA ASN A 305 37.29 -19.52 22.49
C ASN A 305 37.46 -19.25 20.99
N PRO A 306 36.67 -18.34 20.39
CA PRO A 306 36.71 -18.03 18.96
C PRO A 306 38.07 -17.50 18.46
N LEU A 307 38.93 -17.00 19.35
CA LEU A 307 40.25 -16.47 18.99
C LEU A 307 41.31 -17.56 18.79
N ILE A 308 41.01 -18.83 19.09
CA ILE A 308 41.95 -19.95 18.94
C ILE A 308 41.83 -20.51 17.52
N PRO A 309 42.90 -20.52 16.69
CA PRO A 309 42.84 -21.09 15.35
C PRO A 309 42.47 -22.59 15.37
N SER A 310 41.76 -23.06 14.33
CA SER A 310 41.28 -24.45 14.22
C SER A 310 42.40 -25.50 14.37
N ASP A 311 43.59 -25.21 13.85
CA ASP A 311 44.75 -26.12 13.93
C ASP A 311 45.24 -26.31 15.38
N VAL A 312 45.15 -25.24 16.18
CA VAL A 312 45.49 -25.29 17.61
C VAL A 312 44.40 -26.05 18.37
N MET A 313 43.12 -25.81 18.06
CA MET A 313 42.00 -26.56 18.62
C MET A 313 42.11 -28.07 18.32
N MET A 314 42.53 -28.43 17.11
CA MET A 314 42.74 -29.81 16.71
C MET A 314 43.81 -30.49 17.56
N ASN A 315 44.96 -29.83 17.78
CA ASN A 315 46.01 -30.38 18.64
C ASN A 315 45.53 -30.54 20.09
N MET A 316 44.85 -29.52 20.63
CA MET A 316 44.28 -29.56 21.98
C MET A 316 43.24 -30.69 22.16
N ARG A 317 42.42 -30.94 21.13
CA ARG A 317 41.47 -32.06 21.10
C ARG A 317 42.20 -33.39 21.12
N LEU A 318 43.18 -33.60 20.23
CA LEU A 318 43.94 -34.85 20.13
C LEU A 318 44.71 -35.17 21.42
N GLU A 319 45.30 -34.17 22.06
CA GLU A 319 45.94 -34.35 23.37
C GLU A 319 44.93 -34.78 24.45
N SER A 320 43.74 -34.18 24.46
CA SER A 320 42.68 -34.50 25.42
C SER A 320 42.06 -35.89 25.17
N GLU A 321 41.99 -36.33 23.92
CA GLU A 321 41.57 -37.68 23.54
C GLU A 321 42.61 -38.74 23.93
N ALA A 322 43.90 -38.43 23.79
CA ALA A 322 44.99 -39.33 24.18
C ALA A 322 45.02 -39.58 25.69
N LEU A 323 44.67 -38.58 26.50
CA LEU A 323 44.58 -38.69 27.97
C LEU A 323 43.36 -39.50 28.44
N LYS A 324 42.43 -39.84 27.55
CA LYS A 324 41.20 -40.57 27.83
C LYS A 324 41.31 -42.09 27.58
N LYS A 325 42.39 -42.55 26.94
CA LYS A 325 42.70 -43.97 26.68
C LYS A 325 43.43 -44.61 27.86
#